data_AF-A0A351DPL9-F1
#
_entry.id   AF-A0A351DPL9-F1
#
_cell.length_a   1.000
_cell.length_b   1.000
_cell.length_c   1.000
_cell.angle_alpha   90.00
_cell.angle_beta   90.00
_cell.angle_gamma   90.00
#
_symmetry.space_group_name_H-M   'P 1'
#
loop_
_entity.id
_entity.type
_entity.pdbx_description
1 polymer ?
#
loop_
_entity_poly.entity_id
_entity_poly.type
_entity_poly.pdbx_seq_one_letter_code
_entity_poly.pdbx_strand_id
1 'polypeptide(L)'
;VRDEVVGPAGPTTSTRMDKFTDQVLEQTGLFAMVGKAERGPVAIEAIKKHQAAYLMAVGGAAYLVAQAIKSSRIIAFEDLGMEAI
;
A
#
# COMPACT_ATOMS: atom_id res chain seq x y z
N VAL A 1 -11.03 -21.18 -2.37
CA VAL A 1 -10.94 -20.94 -3.83
C VAL A 1 -12.30 -21.09 -4.50
N ARG A 2 -13.20 -20.11 -4.30
CA ARG A 2 -14.42 -19.84 -5.11
C ARG A 2 -15.31 -18.75 -4.49
N ASP A 3 -15.16 -18.47 -3.19
CA ASP A 3 -15.89 -17.39 -2.47
C ASP A 3 -14.97 -16.23 -2.02
N GLU A 4 -13.80 -16.10 -2.63
CA GLU A 4 -12.81 -15.09 -2.25
C GLU A 4 -13.15 -13.75 -2.91
N VAL A 5 -13.22 -12.68 -2.11
CA VAL A 5 -13.50 -11.31 -2.57
C VAL A 5 -12.48 -10.85 -3.63
N VAL A 6 -11.23 -11.27 -3.46
CA VAL A 6 -10.10 -10.99 -4.34
C VAL A 6 -9.12 -12.15 -4.22
N GLY A 7 -8.35 -12.42 -5.27
CA GLY A 7 -7.24 -13.38 -5.20
C GLY A 7 -6.14 -12.95 -4.21
N PRO A 8 -5.02 -13.69 -4.14
CA PRO A 8 -3.93 -13.37 -3.22
C PRO A 8 -3.49 -11.89 -3.29
N ALA A 9 -3.64 -11.17 -2.18
CA ALA A 9 -3.44 -9.72 -2.10
C ALA A 9 -2.41 -9.37 -1.02
N GLY A 10 -1.13 -9.48 -1.36
CA GLY A 10 -0.02 -9.20 -0.45
C GLY A 10 0.56 -7.79 -0.60
N PRO A 11 1.36 -7.31 0.37
CA PRO A 11 2.01 -6.01 0.28
C PRO A 11 3.12 -5.99 -0.79
N THR A 12 3.31 -4.81 -1.37
CA THR A 12 4.37 -4.52 -2.35
C THR A 12 5.58 -3.85 -1.67
N THR A 13 6.76 -3.90 -2.30
CA THR A 13 7.99 -3.29 -1.74
C THR A 13 7.87 -1.77 -1.71
N SER A 14 7.92 -1.19 -0.52
CA SER A 14 7.64 0.23 -0.28
C SER A 14 8.71 1.17 -0.81
N THR A 15 9.98 0.74 -0.88
CA THR A 15 11.09 1.59 -1.34
C THR A 15 10.92 2.09 -2.77
N ARG A 16 10.15 1.38 -3.61
CA ARG A 16 9.80 1.84 -4.97
C ARG A 16 8.99 3.15 -4.97
N MET A 17 8.32 3.46 -3.86
CA MET A 17 7.46 4.63 -3.69
C MET A 17 8.12 5.76 -2.90
N ASP A 18 9.36 5.60 -2.41
CA ASP A 18 10.03 6.58 -1.54
C ASP A 18 10.12 7.97 -2.19
N LYS A 19 10.47 8.03 -3.48
CA LYS A 19 10.60 9.30 -4.22
C LYS A 19 9.29 10.07 -4.39
N PHE A 20 8.14 9.41 -4.23
CA PHE A 20 6.81 10.02 -4.37
C PHE A 20 6.17 10.34 -3.02
N THR A 21 6.76 9.87 -1.91
CA THR A 21 6.07 9.84 -0.60
C THR A 21 5.77 11.24 -0.07
N ASP A 22 6.72 12.19 -0.15
CA ASP A 22 6.48 13.56 0.32
C ASP A 22 5.34 14.23 -0.44
N GLN A 23 5.36 14.15 -1.78
CA GLN A 23 4.32 14.73 -2.63
C GLN A 23 2.94 14.12 -2.34
N VAL A 24 2.87 12.78 -2.22
CA VAL A 24 1.60 12.09 -1.96
C VAL A 24 1.04 12.49 -0.60
N LEU A 25 1.85 12.49 0.46
CA LEU A 25 1.40 12.87 1.80
C LEU A 25 0.91 14.32 1.84
N GLU A 26 1.65 15.24 1.21
CA GLU A 26 1.31 16.65 1.15
C GLU A 26 -0.01 16.92 0.40
N GLN A 27 -0.21 16.27 -0.75
CA GLN A 27 -1.36 16.54 -1.62
C GLN A 27 -2.65 15.84 -1.17
N THR A 28 -2.54 14.72 -0.48
CA THR A 28 -3.70 13.87 -0.14
C THR A 28 -4.13 13.98 1.32
N GLY A 29 -3.25 14.43 2.22
CA GLY A 29 -3.49 14.38 3.66
C GLY A 29 -3.58 12.95 4.21
N LEU A 30 -3.03 11.96 3.50
CA LEU A 30 -2.98 10.58 3.96
C LEU A 30 -2.27 10.48 5.32
N PHE A 31 -2.92 9.84 6.29
CA PHE A 31 -2.39 9.67 7.65
C PHE A 31 -1.56 8.39 7.81
N ALA A 32 -1.70 7.41 6.91
CA ALA A 32 -0.98 6.13 7.01
C ALA A 32 -0.75 5.47 5.64
N MET A 33 0.26 4.62 5.58
CA MET A 33 0.62 3.78 4.43
C MET A 33 0.88 2.33 4.88
N VAL A 34 0.57 1.36 4.01
CA VAL A 34 0.83 -0.07 4.24
C VAL A 34 1.71 -0.63 3.12
N GLY A 35 2.74 -1.41 3.46
CA GLY A 35 3.61 -2.06 2.47
C GLY A 35 4.58 -3.05 3.11
N LYS A 36 5.64 -3.45 2.39
CA LYS A 36 6.71 -4.31 2.93
C LYS A 36 8.11 -3.73 2.69
N ALA A 37 9.08 -4.28 3.41
CA ALA A 37 10.46 -3.81 3.51
C ALA A 37 10.59 -2.46 4.23
N GLU A 38 11.82 -2.15 4.65
CA GLU A 38 12.18 -0.90 5.29
C GLU A 38 11.97 0.29 4.34
N ARG A 39 11.86 1.50 4.91
CA ARG A 39 11.81 2.75 4.14
C ARG A 39 13.19 3.40 4.13
N GLY A 40 13.56 4.04 3.02
CA GLY A 40 14.79 4.82 2.94
C GLY A 40 14.71 6.15 3.69
N PRO A 41 15.85 6.86 3.86
CA PRO A 41 15.90 8.12 4.61
C PRO A 41 14.93 9.19 4.09
N VAL A 42 14.78 9.32 2.76
CA VAL A 42 13.88 10.29 2.12
C VAL A 42 12.42 10.07 2.55
N ALA A 43 11.97 8.81 2.57
CA ALA A 43 10.62 8.49 2.99
C ALA A 43 10.43 8.64 4.50
N ILE A 44 11.44 8.29 5.32
CA ILE A 44 11.39 8.48 6.77
C ILE A 44 11.21 9.96 7.11
N GLU A 45 11.96 10.86 6.47
CA GLU A 45 11.83 12.30 6.72
C GLU A 45 10.47 12.84 6.26
N ALA A 46 9.95 12.38 5.11
CA ALA A 46 8.60 12.72 4.66
C ALA A 46 7.52 12.27 5.65
N ILE A 47 7.60 11.02 6.12
CA ILE A 47 6.66 10.45 7.11
C ILE A 47 6.65 11.28 8.39
N LYS A 48 7.84 11.67 8.90
CA LYS A 48 7.96 12.53 10.09
C LYS A 48 7.37 13.91 9.86
N LYS A 49 7.72 14.57 8.74
CA LYS A 49 7.23 15.92 8.37
C LYS A 49 5.70 15.98 8.36
N HIS A 50 5.05 14.97 7.79
CA HIS A 50 3.59 14.91 7.66
C HIS A 50 2.89 14.19 8.82
N GLN A 51 3.63 13.79 9.85
CA GLN A 51 3.11 13.05 11.00
C GLN A 51 2.28 11.81 10.63
N ALA A 52 2.67 11.13 9.54
CA ALA A 52 2.01 9.95 9.03
C ALA A 52 2.58 8.67 9.68
N ALA A 53 1.89 7.55 9.51
CA ALA A 53 2.36 6.23 9.93
C ALA A 53 2.74 5.35 8.73
N TYR A 54 3.76 4.51 8.90
CA TYR A 54 4.04 3.41 7.98
C TYR A 54 3.85 2.08 8.71
N LEU A 55 2.91 1.28 8.22
CA LEU A 55 2.56 -0.04 8.75
C LEU A 55 3.17 -1.11 7.86
N MET A 56 4.16 -1.84 8.39
CA MET A 56 4.79 -2.91 7.64
C MET A 56 3.97 -4.20 7.75
N ALA A 57 3.56 -4.74 6.60
CA ALA A 57 2.84 -6.01 6.50
C ALA A 57 3.79 -7.17 6.12
N VAL A 58 3.40 -8.39 6.51
CA VAL A 58 4.18 -9.60 6.27
C VAL A 58 4.18 -9.95 4.78
N GLY A 59 5.38 -10.03 4.19
CA GLY A 59 5.57 -10.49 2.81
C GLY A 59 5.41 -12.01 2.68
N GLY A 60 4.95 -12.48 1.51
CA GLY A 60 4.82 -13.92 1.22
C GLY A 60 3.56 -14.59 1.73
N ALA A 61 2.74 -13.91 2.54
CA ALA A 61 1.50 -14.43 3.10
C ALA A 61 0.23 -13.92 2.36
N ALA A 62 0.31 -13.67 1.05
CA ALA A 62 -0.72 -12.99 0.27
C ALA A 62 -2.11 -13.67 0.33
N TYR A 63 -2.15 -15.01 0.33
CA TYR A 63 -3.40 -15.76 0.46
C TYR A 63 -4.05 -15.55 1.83
N LEU A 64 -3.26 -15.56 2.92
CA LEU A 64 -3.77 -15.30 4.27
C LEU A 64 -4.27 -13.86 4.41
N VAL A 65 -3.56 -12.89 3.83
CA VAL A 65 -4.01 -11.49 3.82
C VAL A 65 -5.34 -11.34 3.08
N ALA A 66 -5.52 -12.04 1.94
CA ALA A 66 -6.77 -12.00 1.18
C ALA A 66 -7.98 -12.48 1.99
N GLN A 67 -7.82 -13.40 2.96
CA GLN A 67 -8.91 -13.84 3.84
C GLN A 67 -9.42 -12.74 4.79
N ALA A 68 -8.61 -11.71 5.05
CA ALA A 68 -9.03 -10.55 5.85
C ALA A 68 -9.85 -9.53 5.04
N ILE A 69 -9.82 -9.59 3.70
CA ILE A 69 -10.49 -8.64 2.81
C ILE A 69 -11.99 -8.97 2.72
N LYS A 70 -12.84 -7.97 2.96
CA LYS A 70 -14.31 -8.11 2.95
C LYS A 70 -14.98 -7.60 1.68
N SER A 71 -14.35 -6.67 0.98
CA SER A 71 -14.83 -6.14 -0.30
C SER A 71 -13.65 -5.56 -1.09
N SER A 72 -13.71 -5.61 -2.43
CA SER A 72 -12.78 -4.96 -3.34
C SER A 72 -13.56 -4.38 -4.53
N ARG A 73 -13.18 -3.18 -4.99
CA ARG A 73 -13.76 -2.52 -6.17
C ARG A 73 -12.71 -1.63 -6.81
N ILE A 74 -12.77 -1.45 -8.11
CA ILE A 74 -11.96 -0.45 -8.84
C ILE A 74 -12.66 0.90 -8.71
N ILE A 75 -11.90 1.95 -8.39
CA ILE A 75 -12.33 3.34 -8.28
C ILE A 75 -11.58 4.28 -9.23
N ALA A 76 -10.42 3.91 -9.77
CA ALA A 76 -9.71 4.67 -10.80
C ALA A 76 -8.75 3.81 -11.65
N PHE A 77 -8.47 4.27 -12.87
CA PHE A 77 -7.44 3.71 -13.77
C PHE A 77 -7.64 2.21 -14.09
N GLU A 78 -8.85 1.83 -14.50
CA GLU A 78 -9.21 0.43 -14.80
C GLU A 78 -8.30 -0.23 -15.85
N ASP A 79 -7.76 0.56 -16.78
CA ASP A 79 -6.83 0.14 -17.82
C ASP A 79 -5.47 -0.37 -17.29
N LEU A 80 -5.13 -0.04 -16.04
CA LEU A 80 -3.89 -0.51 -15.38
C LEU A 80 -4.00 -1.92 -14.79
N GLY A 81 -5.17 -2.57 -14.86
CA GLY A 81 -5.36 -3.94 -14.39
C GLY A 81 -5.06 -4.09 -12.90
N MET A 82 -4.04 -4.89 -12.54
CA MET A 82 -3.70 -5.16 -11.12
C MET A 82 -3.13 -3.95 -10.37
N GLU A 83 -2.78 -2.87 -11.07
CA GLU A 83 -2.29 -1.61 -10.50
C GLU A 83 -3.39 -0.54 -10.37
N ALA A 84 -4.62 -0.85 -10.76
CA ALA A 84 -5.76 0.04 -10.58
C ALA A 84 -6.02 0.35 -9.09
N ILE A 85 -6.58 1.53 -8.83
CA ILE A 85 -7.00 1.96 -7.48
C ILE A 85 -8.43 1.53 -7.27
#